data_AF-A0AA48L4Y8-F1
#
_entry.id   AF-A0AA48L4Y8-F1
#
_cell.length_a   1.000
_cell.length_b   1.000
_cell.length_c   1.000
_cell.angle_alpha   90.00
_cell.angle_beta   90.00
_cell.angle_gamma   90.00
#
_symmetry.space_group_name_H-M   'P 1'
#
loop_
_entity.id
_entity.type
_entity.pdbx_description
1 polymer ?
#
loop_
_entity_poly.entity_id
_entity_poly.type
_entity_poly.pdbx_seq_one_letter_code
_entity_poly.pdbx_strand_id
1 'polypeptide(L)'
;MSRLSGGSIPSAHAELYESTAEFLKAAANPTSLALHAVAFRKRAIDGAGKTVDLETLLDPTLVQKRHAEHKRQFRDVKHKFIEQEAKRAFLHAITGEAPETVRDGEQEELAKQNKVKKARLKATKEEIAEMYAQALDLGKKSAAEHNRLAEETAEVAALHKSITDMELELARLKSTYPPDKRLTTSEADARLEAQQEELERLTADIASADACGAELRSDLSRRNKEVARLQRDREREEARAAEVRRQREAGGAGVRAHELGRWYAVSLAAYRSLMGIKSARAVSKNGLEIEYVDGATLRLYFDAGGRFEDASLKGHDMDLAELVQEARERNDPARLVSAVLAHLRPL
;
A
#
# COMPACT_ATOMS: atom_id res chain seq x y z
N MET A 1 -50.45 -35.92 130.67
CA MET A 1 -50.02 -34.52 130.86
C MET A 1 -51.00 -33.61 130.14
N SER A 2 -51.65 -32.72 130.89
CA SER A 2 -52.18 -31.39 130.50
C SER A 2 -53.12 -31.25 129.30
N ARG A 3 -54.24 -30.51 129.33
CA ARG A 3 -55.02 -29.78 130.35
C ARG A 3 -56.43 -29.60 129.74
N LEU A 4 -57.45 -29.68 130.58
CA LEU A 4 -58.84 -29.31 130.31
C LEU A 4 -59.04 -27.79 130.47
N SER A 5 -59.76 -27.14 129.55
CA SER A 5 -60.61 -25.97 129.79
C SER A 5 -61.60 -25.89 128.62
N GLY A 6 -62.92 -26.06 128.77
CA GLY A 6 -63.76 -25.35 129.74
C GLY A 6 -64.26 -24.06 129.09
N GLY A 7 -65.05 -24.17 128.02
CA GLY A 7 -65.65 -23.04 127.30
C GLY A 7 -67.17 -23.14 127.33
N SER A 8 -67.78 -22.37 128.22
CA SER A 8 -69.21 -22.20 128.42
C SER A 8 -69.91 -21.76 127.13
N ILE A 9 -71.01 -22.41 126.76
CA ILE A 9 -71.91 -21.93 125.69
C ILE A 9 -72.70 -20.75 126.26
N PRO A 10 -72.54 -19.51 125.77
CA PRO A 10 -73.39 -18.40 126.20
C PRO A 10 -74.82 -18.61 125.67
N SER A 11 -75.79 -18.51 126.59
CA SER A 11 -77.22 -18.60 126.29
C SER A 11 -77.66 -17.42 125.43
N ALA A 12 -78.38 -17.68 124.33
CA ALA A 12 -78.90 -16.67 123.40
C ALA A 12 -79.78 -15.57 124.06
N HIS A 13 -80.28 -15.83 125.27
CA HIS A 13 -80.97 -14.81 126.05
C HIS A 13 -80.03 -13.75 126.64
N ALA A 14 -78.78 -14.09 127.00
CA ALA A 14 -77.81 -13.14 127.51
C ALA A 14 -77.36 -12.15 126.43
N GLU A 15 -77.18 -12.63 125.19
CA GLU A 15 -76.84 -11.79 124.04
C GLU A 15 -77.97 -10.81 123.68
N LEU A 16 -79.24 -11.22 123.84
CA LEU A 16 -80.39 -10.31 123.65
C LEU A 16 -80.48 -9.26 124.77
N TYR A 17 -80.13 -9.60 126.02
CA TYR A 17 -80.09 -8.62 127.11
C TYR A 17 -78.90 -7.66 127.00
N GLU A 18 -77.73 -8.13 126.55
CA GLU A 18 -76.61 -7.25 126.22
C GLU A 18 -76.93 -6.36 125.02
N SER A 19 -77.52 -6.88 123.95
CA SER A 19 -77.86 -6.06 122.78
C SER A 19 -78.96 -5.05 123.09
N THR A 20 -79.93 -5.37 123.95
CA THR A 20 -80.99 -4.43 124.36
C THR A 20 -80.48 -3.41 125.38
N ALA A 21 -79.56 -3.80 126.27
CA ALA A 21 -78.88 -2.87 127.18
C ALA A 21 -77.92 -1.93 126.42
N GLU A 22 -77.24 -2.42 125.38
CA GLU A 22 -76.44 -1.61 124.46
C GLU A 22 -77.34 -0.69 123.61
N PHE A 23 -78.49 -1.17 123.16
CA PHE A 23 -79.45 -0.35 122.40
C PHE A 23 -80.07 0.76 123.27
N LEU A 24 -80.37 0.49 124.55
CA LEU A 24 -80.86 1.50 125.49
C LEU A 24 -79.77 2.50 125.92
N LYS A 25 -78.51 2.04 126.10
CA LYS A 25 -77.35 2.93 126.30
C LYS A 25 -77.02 3.77 125.06
N ALA A 26 -77.25 3.23 123.87
CA ALA A 26 -77.11 3.96 122.61
C ALA A 26 -78.26 4.96 122.40
N ALA A 27 -79.50 4.62 122.78
CA ALA A 27 -80.66 5.51 122.66
C ALA A 27 -80.60 6.71 123.64
N ALA A 28 -79.91 6.58 124.78
CA ALA A 28 -79.72 7.66 125.76
C ALA A 28 -78.73 8.75 125.32
N ASN A 29 -77.96 8.53 124.24
CA ASN A 29 -77.01 9.50 123.69
C ASN A 29 -77.47 9.97 122.30
N PRO A 30 -77.87 11.24 122.12
CA PRO A 30 -78.33 11.75 120.82
C PRO A 30 -77.25 11.75 119.73
N THR A 31 -76.01 11.41 120.06
CA THR A 31 -74.89 11.25 119.13
C THR A 31 -74.76 9.85 118.51
N SER A 32 -75.50 8.82 118.97
CA SER A 32 -75.37 7.45 118.46
C SER A 32 -76.09 7.20 117.13
N LEU A 33 -77.25 7.83 116.90
CA LEU A 33 -77.99 7.74 115.63
C LEU A 33 -77.19 8.35 114.49
N ALA A 34 -76.47 9.45 114.75
CA ALA A 34 -75.57 10.05 113.77
C ALA A 34 -74.40 9.11 113.45
N LEU A 35 -73.82 8.44 114.46
CA LEU A 35 -72.73 7.48 114.26
C LEU A 35 -73.18 6.23 113.51
N HIS A 36 -74.38 5.69 113.79
CA HIS A 36 -74.94 4.58 113.04
C HIS A 36 -75.37 4.98 111.62
N ALA A 37 -75.88 6.19 111.41
CA ALA A 37 -76.17 6.72 110.07
C ALA A 37 -74.88 6.90 109.24
N VAL A 38 -73.79 7.35 109.86
CA VAL A 38 -72.47 7.43 109.20
C VAL A 38 -71.91 6.03 108.90
N ALA A 39 -72.04 5.07 109.82
CA ALA A 39 -71.62 3.69 109.60
C ALA A 39 -72.43 3.00 108.48
N PHE A 40 -73.74 3.26 108.41
CA PHE A 40 -74.60 2.79 107.32
C PHE A 40 -74.26 3.47 105.98
N ARG A 41 -74.05 4.80 105.97
CA ARG A 41 -73.56 5.53 104.80
C ARG A 41 -72.25 4.95 104.27
N LYS A 42 -71.30 4.67 105.16
CA LYS A 42 -70.00 4.11 104.80
C LYS A 42 -70.13 2.72 104.17
N ARG A 43 -70.94 1.82 104.76
CA ARG A 43 -71.21 0.50 104.17
C ARG A 43 -71.95 0.55 102.83
N ALA A 44 -72.88 1.48 102.65
CA ALA A 44 -73.60 1.61 101.39
C ALA A 44 -72.73 2.17 100.25
N ILE A 45 -71.72 2.99 100.58
CA ILE A 45 -70.72 3.51 99.63
C ILE A 45 -69.67 2.43 99.29
N ASP A 46 -69.26 1.61 100.27
CA ASP A 46 -68.24 0.57 100.05
C ASP A 46 -68.78 -0.69 99.32
N GLY A 47 -70.10 -0.96 99.38
CA GLY A 47 -70.72 -2.11 98.73
C GLY A 47 -71.18 -1.89 97.28
N ALA A 48 -71.37 -0.64 96.85
CA ALA A 48 -71.79 -0.28 95.50
C ALA A 48 -70.61 0.34 94.74
N GLY A 49 -69.85 -0.50 94.03
CA GLY A 49 -68.75 -0.09 93.15
C GLY A 49 -69.25 0.66 91.91
N LYS A 50 -69.78 1.88 92.11
CA LYS A 50 -69.97 3.02 91.20
C LYS A 50 -70.83 4.05 91.92
N THR A 51 -70.46 5.32 91.78
CA THR A 51 -71.16 6.52 92.29
C THR A 51 -72.67 6.44 92.05
N VAL A 52 -73.42 6.07 93.08
CA VAL A 52 -74.87 6.23 93.13
C VAL A 52 -75.17 7.10 94.34
N ASP A 53 -75.72 8.29 94.10
CA ASP A 53 -76.10 9.25 95.14
C ASP A 53 -77.09 8.59 96.12
N LEU A 54 -76.71 8.53 97.40
CA LEU A 54 -77.47 7.80 98.42
C LEU A 54 -78.86 8.40 98.69
N GLU A 55 -79.07 9.69 98.40
CA GLU A 55 -80.39 10.35 98.43
C GLU A 55 -81.35 9.80 97.37
N THR A 56 -80.82 9.24 96.27
CA THR A 56 -81.65 8.62 95.22
C THR A 56 -82.10 7.20 95.56
N LEU A 57 -81.56 6.59 96.63
CA LEU A 57 -81.86 5.21 97.04
C LEU A 57 -83.02 5.10 98.04
N LEU A 58 -83.36 6.19 98.76
CA LEU A 58 -84.34 6.19 99.86
C LEU A 58 -85.64 6.96 99.53
N ASP A 59 -85.76 7.56 98.34
CA ASP A 59 -86.99 8.22 97.90
C ASP A 59 -87.96 7.20 97.28
N PRO A 60 -89.17 6.99 97.86
CA PRO A 60 -90.13 6.00 97.37
C PRO A 60 -90.61 6.27 95.93
N THR A 61 -90.53 7.51 95.44
CA THR A 61 -90.88 7.84 94.07
C THR A 61 -89.81 7.40 93.06
N LEU A 62 -88.53 7.39 93.47
CA LEU A 62 -87.41 6.91 92.67
C LEU A 62 -87.38 5.38 92.57
N VAL A 63 -87.80 4.67 93.63
CA VAL A 63 -87.98 3.21 93.58
C VAL A 63 -89.06 2.83 92.55
N GLN A 64 -90.17 3.58 92.48
CA GLN A 64 -91.20 3.38 91.46
C GLN A 64 -90.68 3.67 90.04
N LYS A 65 -89.88 4.72 89.87
CA LYS A 65 -89.22 5.04 88.60
C LYS A 65 -88.24 3.94 88.18
N ARG A 66 -87.36 3.46 89.07
CA ARG A 66 -86.43 2.35 88.80
C ARG A 66 -87.16 1.06 88.46
N HIS A 67 -88.26 0.76 89.15
CA HIS A 67 -89.10 -0.39 88.83
C HIS A 67 -89.75 -0.26 87.44
N ALA A 68 -90.21 0.95 87.06
CA ALA A 68 -90.71 1.22 85.72
C ALA A 68 -89.61 1.11 84.65
N GLU A 69 -88.40 1.58 84.94
CA GLU A 69 -87.22 1.45 84.08
C GLU A 69 -86.81 -0.01 83.88
N HIS A 70 -86.72 -0.81 84.95
CA HIS A 70 -86.47 -2.25 84.84
C HIS A 70 -87.59 -2.95 84.06
N LYS A 71 -88.87 -2.60 84.28
CA LYS A 71 -89.97 -3.13 83.47
C LYS A 71 -89.83 -2.78 81.99
N ARG A 72 -89.32 -1.59 81.67
CA ARG A 72 -89.03 -1.19 80.28
C ARG A 72 -87.86 -1.99 79.72
N GLN A 73 -86.76 -2.11 80.45
CA GLN A 73 -85.60 -2.92 80.05
C GLN A 73 -85.98 -4.40 79.85
N PHE A 74 -86.76 -4.99 80.75
CA PHE A 74 -87.27 -6.35 80.58
C PHE A 74 -88.19 -6.48 79.37
N ARG A 75 -88.99 -5.46 79.07
CA ARG A 75 -89.83 -5.44 77.86
C ARG A 75 -88.99 -5.37 76.58
N ASP A 76 -87.90 -4.61 76.60
CA ASP A 76 -86.97 -4.49 75.47
C ASP A 76 -86.18 -5.79 75.28
N VAL A 77 -85.69 -6.40 76.37
CA VAL A 77 -85.03 -7.72 76.33
C VAL A 77 -86.00 -8.78 75.85
N LYS A 78 -87.25 -8.76 76.31
CA LYS A 78 -88.31 -9.67 75.84
C LYS A 78 -88.59 -9.48 74.35
N HIS A 79 -88.70 -8.24 73.86
CA HIS A 79 -88.88 -7.96 72.44
C HIS A 79 -87.71 -8.49 71.62
N LYS A 80 -86.48 -8.21 72.03
CA LYS A 80 -85.28 -8.74 71.37
C LYS A 80 -85.26 -10.27 71.40
N PHE A 81 -85.63 -10.89 72.51
CA PHE A 81 -85.69 -12.34 72.61
C PHE A 81 -86.72 -12.93 71.64
N ILE A 82 -87.94 -12.41 71.61
CA ILE A 82 -89.00 -12.86 70.70
C ILE A 82 -88.60 -12.59 69.25
N GLU A 83 -87.99 -11.45 68.94
CA GLU A 83 -87.51 -11.13 67.60
C GLU A 83 -86.42 -12.12 67.16
N GLN A 84 -85.49 -12.46 68.05
CA GLN A 84 -84.46 -13.46 67.76
C GLN A 84 -85.03 -14.87 67.64
N GLU A 85 -86.01 -15.22 68.48
CA GLU A 85 -86.72 -16.50 68.39
C GLU A 85 -87.51 -16.59 67.08
N ALA A 86 -88.19 -15.52 66.67
CA ALA A 86 -88.88 -15.42 65.39
C ALA A 86 -87.90 -15.51 64.22
N LYS A 87 -86.74 -14.84 64.29
CA LYS A 87 -85.67 -14.96 63.29
C LYS A 87 -85.12 -16.39 63.23
N ARG A 88 -84.91 -17.05 64.36
CA ARG A 88 -84.47 -18.45 64.41
C ARG A 88 -85.54 -19.39 63.85
N ALA A 89 -86.81 -19.20 64.18
CA ALA A 89 -87.91 -19.98 63.65
C ALA A 89 -88.08 -19.77 62.14
N PHE A 90 -87.91 -18.54 61.65
CA PHE A 90 -87.95 -18.22 60.23
C PHE A 90 -86.77 -18.85 59.47
N LEU A 91 -85.56 -18.73 60.01
CA LEU A 91 -84.39 -19.40 59.44
C LEU A 91 -84.60 -20.92 59.40
N HIS A 92 -85.03 -21.52 60.51
CA HIS A 92 -85.36 -22.95 60.57
C HIS A 92 -86.43 -23.35 59.54
N ALA A 93 -87.45 -22.53 59.35
CA ALA A 93 -88.49 -22.79 58.34
C ALA A 93 -87.95 -22.73 56.89
N ILE A 94 -86.93 -21.93 56.63
CA ILE A 94 -86.30 -21.82 55.30
C ILE A 94 -85.26 -22.93 55.07
N THR A 95 -84.39 -23.18 56.06
CA THR A 95 -83.25 -24.09 55.89
C THR A 95 -83.53 -25.52 56.33
N GLY A 96 -84.62 -25.80 57.04
CA GLY A 96 -85.00 -27.13 57.51
C GLY A 96 -84.13 -27.69 58.65
N GLU A 97 -82.98 -27.07 58.93
CA GLU A 97 -82.03 -27.47 59.96
C GLU A 97 -81.87 -26.36 61.01
N ALA A 98 -81.82 -26.77 62.29
CA ALA A 98 -81.52 -25.87 63.39
C ALA A 98 -80.05 -25.44 63.33
N PRO A 99 -79.71 -24.16 63.57
CA PRO A 99 -78.32 -23.71 63.56
C PRO A 99 -77.54 -24.46 64.65
N GLU A 100 -76.54 -25.23 64.23
CA GLU A 100 -75.67 -26.00 65.13
C GLU A 100 -75.05 -25.06 66.17
N THR A 101 -75.40 -25.28 67.44
CA THR A 101 -74.69 -24.64 68.54
C THR A 101 -73.35 -25.32 68.64
N VAL A 102 -72.29 -24.59 68.27
CA VAL A 102 -70.91 -25.08 68.36
C VAL A 102 -70.68 -25.63 69.77
N ARG A 103 -70.50 -26.95 69.89
CA ARG A 103 -70.20 -27.57 71.18
C ARG A 103 -68.78 -27.22 71.58
N ASP A 104 -68.55 -27.00 72.87
CA ASP A 104 -67.24 -26.57 73.39
C ASP A 104 -66.08 -27.52 73.03
N GLY A 105 -66.35 -28.80 72.70
CA GLY A 105 -65.35 -29.76 72.20
C GLY A 105 -65.04 -29.70 70.69
N GLU A 106 -65.99 -29.26 69.86
CA GLU A 106 -65.79 -29.12 68.41
C GLU A 106 -64.88 -27.94 68.07
N GLN A 107 -64.91 -26.88 68.89
CA GLN A 107 -63.98 -25.75 68.76
C GLN A 107 -62.53 -26.16 68.95
N GLU A 108 -62.26 -27.05 69.91
CA GLU A 108 -60.90 -27.51 70.18
C GLU A 108 -60.36 -28.38 69.04
N GLU A 109 -61.20 -29.26 68.49
CA GLU A 109 -60.84 -30.09 67.33
C GLU A 109 -60.65 -29.25 66.06
N LEU A 110 -61.55 -28.30 65.79
CA LEU A 110 -61.39 -27.34 64.69
C LEU A 110 -60.15 -26.46 64.87
N ALA A 111 -59.79 -26.09 66.09
CA ALA A 111 -58.57 -25.35 66.39
C ALA A 111 -57.32 -26.19 66.08
N LYS A 112 -57.31 -27.49 66.45
CA LYS A 112 -56.23 -28.43 66.11
C LYS A 112 -56.09 -28.60 64.59
N GLN A 113 -57.19 -28.82 63.88
CA GLN A 113 -57.19 -28.96 62.42
C GLN A 113 -56.75 -27.67 61.72
N ASN A 114 -57.19 -26.51 62.20
CA ASN A 114 -56.75 -25.21 61.68
C ASN A 114 -55.26 -24.96 61.94
N LYS A 115 -54.72 -25.42 63.08
CA LYS A 115 -53.28 -25.33 63.36
C LYS A 115 -52.48 -26.17 62.37
N VAL A 116 -52.92 -27.40 62.07
CA VAL A 116 -52.28 -28.28 61.08
C VAL A 116 -52.37 -27.67 59.67
N LYS A 117 -53.55 -27.20 59.26
CA LYS A 117 -53.74 -26.53 57.95
C LYS A 117 -52.91 -25.26 57.82
N LYS A 118 -52.80 -24.45 58.87
CA LYS A 118 -51.94 -23.25 58.89
C LYS A 118 -50.47 -23.61 58.79
N ALA A 119 -50.01 -24.65 59.50
CA ALA A 119 -48.64 -25.12 59.41
C ALA A 119 -48.32 -25.61 57.98
N ARG A 120 -49.21 -26.40 57.37
CA ARG A 120 -49.06 -26.86 55.99
C ARG A 120 -49.05 -25.70 54.99
N LEU A 121 -49.97 -24.73 55.15
CA LEU A 121 -50.01 -23.55 54.30
C LEU A 121 -48.73 -22.73 54.42
N LYS A 122 -48.20 -22.57 55.63
CA LYS A 122 -46.93 -21.87 55.85
C LYS A 122 -45.77 -22.58 55.14
N ALA A 123 -45.64 -23.90 55.29
CA ALA A 123 -44.63 -24.68 54.59
C ALA A 123 -44.74 -24.53 53.06
N THR A 124 -45.95 -24.67 52.50
CA THR A 124 -46.15 -24.51 51.04
C THR A 124 -45.86 -23.08 50.55
N LYS A 125 -46.10 -22.06 51.38
CA LYS A 125 -45.77 -20.67 51.03
C LYS A 125 -44.26 -20.44 51.01
N GLU A 126 -43.54 -21.04 51.95
CA GLU A 126 -42.09 -21.01 52.00
C GLU A 126 -41.50 -21.75 50.78
N GLU A 127 -42.00 -22.94 50.45
CA GLU A 127 -41.60 -23.69 49.25
C GLU A 127 -41.85 -22.88 47.96
N ILE A 128 -43.02 -22.27 47.80
CA ILE A 128 -43.33 -21.44 46.62
C ILE A 128 -42.38 -20.22 46.55
N ALA A 129 -42.09 -19.59 47.69
CA ALA A 129 -41.18 -18.44 47.73
C ALA A 129 -39.75 -18.84 47.33
N GLU A 130 -39.28 -20.00 47.79
CA GLU A 130 -37.99 -20.57 47.39
C GLU A 130 -37.96 -20.90 45.90
N MET A 131 -38.99 -21.58 45.38
CA MET A 131 -39.08 -21.89 43.94
C MET A 131 -39.10 -20.62 43.10
N TYR A 132 -39.81 -19.57 43.53
CA TYR A 132 -39.85 -18.29 42.82
C TYR A 132 -38.48 -17.60 42.83
N ALA A 133 -37.78 -17.61 43.97
CA ALA A 133 -36.43 -17.08 44.07
C ALA A 133 -35.44 -17.83 43.15
N GLN A 134 -35.53 -19.17 43.12
CA GLN A 134 -34.72 -20.00 42.23
C GLN A 134 -35.03 -19.75 40.76
N ALA A 135 -36.32 -19.62 40.39
CA ALA A 135 -36.72 -19.33 39.02
C ALA A 135 -36.21 -17.95 38.55
N LEU A 136 -36.25 -16.95 39.43
CA LEU A 136 -35.69 -15.63 39.13
C LEU A 136 -34.17 -15.66 38.98
N ASP A 137 -33.45 -16.39 39.83
CA ASP A 137 -32.00 -16.55 39.73
C ASP A 137 -31.61 -17.28 38.44
N LEU A 138 -32.32 -18.36 38.11
CA LEU A 138 -32.10 -19.11 36.86
C LEU A 138 -32.41 -18.25 35.63
N GLY A 139 -33.49 -17.46 35.67
CA GLY A 139 -33.82 -16.52 34.60
C GLY A 139 -32.74 -15.46 34.39
N LYS A 140 -32.18 -14.90 35.47
CA LYS A 140 -31.06 -13.95 35.40
C LYS A 140 -29.80 -14.59 34.82
N LYS A 141 -29.44 -15.80 35.28
CA LYS A 141 -28.29 -16.55 34.75
C LYS A 141 -28.49 -16.88 33.27
N SER A 142 -29.66 -17.36 32.89
CA SER A 142 -29.98 -17.67 31.50
C SER A 142 -29.92 -16.44 30.60
N ALA A 143 -30.39 -15.28 31.05
CA ALA A 143 -30.29 -14.03 30.30
C ALA A 143 -28.84 -13.58 30.14
N ALA A 144 -28.01 -13.71 31.18
CA ALA A 144 -26.59 -13.40 31.12
C ALA A 144 -25.83 -14.31 30.15
N GLU A 145 -26.06 -15.63 30.22
CA GLU A 145 -25.47 -16.61 29.30
C GLU A 145 -25.91 -16.37 27.85
N HIS A 146 -27.19 -16.06 27.63
CA HIS A 146 -27.68 -15.73 26.29
C HIS A 146 -26.98 -14.48 25.73
N ASN A 147 -26.83 -13.43 26.52
CA ASN A 147 -26.14 -12.21 26.08
C ASN A 147 -24.68 -12.49 25.75
N ARG A 148 -23.99 -13.27 26.59
CA ARG A 148 -22.61 -13.70 26.33
C ARG A 148 -22.50 -14.50 25.03
N LEU A 149 -23.37 -15.48 24.82
CA LEU A 149 -23.39 -16.26 23.57
C LEU A 149 -23.71 -15.39 22.35
N ALA A 150 -24.59 -14.40 22.49
CA ALA A 150 -24.89 -13.45 21.43
C ALA A 150 -23.66 -12.59 21.06
N GLU A 151 -22.87 -12.16 22.05
CA GLU A 151 -21.61 -11.46 21.83
C GLU A 151 -20.57 -12.37 21.15
N GLU A 152 -20.34 -13.56 21.70
CA GLU A 152 -19.39 -14.55 21.14
C GLU A 152 -19.77 -14.93 19.69
N THR A 153 -21.07 -15.10 19.40
CA THR A 153 -21.53 -15.40 18.02
C THR A 153 -21.35 -14.22 17.07
N ALA A 154 -21.51 -12.98 17.54
CA ALA A 154 -21.22 -11.80 16.74
C ALA A 154 -19.73 -11.67 16.44
N GLU A 155 -18.85 -11.95 17.40
CA GLU A 155 -17.40 -11.99 17.21
C GLU A 155 -17.00 -13.07 16.21
N VAL A 156 -17.54 -14.29 16.34
CA VAL A 156 -17.29 -15.38 15.40
C VAL A 156 -17.74 -15.01 13.99
N ALA A 157 -18.89 -14.36 13.83
CA ALA A 157 -19.36 -13.91 12.53
C ALA A 157 -18.42 -12.85 11.91
N ALA A 158 -17.91 -11.91 12.73
CA ALA A 158 -16.94 -10.92 12.29
C ALA A 158 -15.60 -11.55 11.86
N LEU A 159 -15.09 -12.50 12.65
CA LEU A 159 -13.88 -13.26 12.32
C LEU A 159 -14.05 -14.09 11.05
N HIS A 160 -15.20 -14.74 10.87
CA HIS A 160 -15.49 -15.51 9.67
C HIS A 160 -15.46 -14.62 8.43
N LYS A 161 -16.09 -13.43 8.49
CA LYS A 161 -16.01 -12.44 7.41
C LYS A 161 -14.57 -12.05 7.09
N SER A 162 -13.77 -11.75 8.10
CA SER A 162 -12.34 -11.42 7.93
C SER A 162 -11.55 -12.54 7.26
N ILE A 163 -11.80 -13.81 7.64
CA ILE A 163 -11.19 -14.98 6.99
C ILE A 163 -11.58 -15.04 5.52
N THR A 164 -12.87 -14.89 5.20
CA THR A 164 -13.32 -14.92 3.80
C THR A 164 -12.73 -13.79 2.96
N ASP A 165 -12.57 -12.59 3.53
CA ASP A 165 -11.91 -11.46 2.87
C ASP A 165 -10.42 -11.75 2.63
N MET A 166 -9.71 -12.32 3.63
CA MET A 166 -8.30 -12.73 3.48
C MET A 166 -8.12 -13.86 2.46
N GLU A 167 -9.03 -14.83 2.40
CA GLU A 167 -9.01 -15.90 1.41
C GLU A 167 -9.22 -15.35 0.00
N LEU A 168 -10.12 -14.38 -0.15
CA LEU A 168 -10.36 -13.69 -1.42
C LEU A 168 -9.14 -12.89 -1.86
N GLU A 169 -8.47 -12.19 -0.95
CA GLU A 169 -7.19 -11.52 -1.22
C GLU A 169 -6.07 -12.50 -1.57
N LEU A 170 -5.98 -13.64 -0.89
CA LEU A 170 -5.05 -14.71 -1.26
C LEU A 170 -5.35 -15.29 -2.63
N ALA A 171 -6.62 -15.47 -2.99
CA ALA A 171 -7.02 -15.91 -4.32
C ALA A 171 -6.67 -14.87 -5.39
N ARG A 172 -6.88 -13.57 -5.11
CA ARG A 172 -6.43 -12.47 -5.96
C ARG A 172 -4.91 -12.49 -6.15
N LEU A 173 -4.13 -12.59 -5.07
CA LEU A 173 -2.67 -12.68 -5.13
C LEU A 173 -2.20 -13.91 -5.93
N LYS A 174 -2.86 -15.06 -5.75
CA LYS A 174 -2.58 -16.28 -6.53
C LYS A 174 -2.89 -16.11 -8.01
N SER A 175 -3.95 -15.38 -8.36
CA SER A 175 -4.31 -15.06 -9.74
C SER A 175 -3.35 -14.04 -10.39
N THR A 176 -3.03 -12.96 -9.68
CA THR A 176 -2.10 -11.91 -10.15
C THR A 176 -0.68 -12.45 -10.32
N TYR A 177 -0.27 -13.35 -9.42
CA TYR A 177 1.04 -14.00 -9.44
C TYR A 177 0.87 -15.52 -9.55
N PRO A 178 0.60 -16.04 -10.77
CA PRO A 178 0.55 -17.48 -11.03
C PRO A 178 1.87 -18.16 -10.62
N PRO A 179 1.83 -19.43 -10.21
CA PRO A 179 3.02 -20.18 -9.82
C PRO A 179 4.11 -20.16 -10.90
N ASP A 180 3.75 -20.16 -12.18
CA ASP A 180 4.70 -20.09 -13.31
C ASP A 180 5.49 -18.77 -13.37
N LYS A 181 5.00 -17.70 -12.74
CA LYS A 181 5.69 -16.41 -12.64
C LYS A 181 6.42 -16.22 -11.31
N ARG A 182 6.29 -17.16 -10.38
CA ARG A 182 7.00 -17.12 -9.10
C ARG A 182 8.38 -17.69 -9.32
N LEU A 183 9.38 -16.83 -9.31
CA LEU A 183 10.75 -17.26 -9.21
C LEU A 183 11.04 -17.62 -7.76
N THR A 184 11.57 -18.81 -7.54
CA THR A 184 12.25 -19.09 -6.27
C THR A 184 13.45 -18.14 -6.15
N THR A 185 13.91 -17.86 -4.94
CA THR A 185 15.10 -17.01 -4.72
C THR A 185 16.29 -17.52 -5.51
N SER A 186 16.51 -18.83 -5.50
CA SER A 186 17.58 -19.48 -6.28
C SER A 186 17.44 -19.27 -7.79
N GLU A 187 16.24 -19.33 -8.36
CA GLU A 187 16.03 -19.07 -9.80
C GLU A 187 16.18 -17.59 -10.14
N ALA A 188 15.79 -16.70 -9.23
CA ALA A 188 16.00 -15.26 -9.38
C ALA A 188 17.49 -14.92 -9.35
N ASP A 189 18.24 -15.49 -8.41
CA ASP A 189 19.68 -15.33 -8.29
C ASP A 189 20.40 -15.86 -9.54
N ALA A 190 20.04 -17.07 -10.02
CA ALA A 190 20.59 -17.62 -11.26
C ALA A 190 20.28 -16.75 -12.50
N ARG A 191 19.10 -16.14 -12.58
CA ARG A 191 18.77 -15.19 -13.66
C ARG A 191 19.57 -13.90 -13.54
N LEU A 192 19.76 -13.39 -12.33
CA LEU A 192 20.57 -12.20 -12.08
C LEU A 192 22.04 -12.45 -12.46
N GLU A 193 22.60 -13.60 -12.08
CA GLU A 193 23.95 -14.00 -12.48
C GLU A 193 24.07 -14.07 -14.01
N ALA A 194 23.13 -14.74 -14.69
CA ALA A 194 23.12 -14.81 -16.15
C ALA A 194 23.01 -13.42 -16.82
N GLN A 195 22.17 -12.53 -16.27
CA GLN A 195 22.06 -11.16 -16.75
C GLN A 195 23.33 -10.35 -16.48
N GLN A 196 23.99 -10.59 -15.37
CA GLN A 196 25.25 -9.94 -15.04
C GLN A 196 26.37 -10.37 -15.98
N GLU A 197 26.48 -11.68 -16.28
CA GLU A 197 27.40 -12.20 -17.29
C GLU A 197 27.12 -11.60 -18.68
N GLU A 198 25.85 -11.47 -19.06
CA GLU A 198 25.46 -10.83 -20.33
C GLU A 198 25.85 -9.34 -20.35
N LEU A 199 25.62 -8.62 -19.25
CA LEU A 199 26.01 -7.20 -19.13
C LEU A 199 27.52 -7.02 -19.17
N GLU A 200 28.28 -7.88 -18.51
CA GLU A 200 29.75 -7.86 -18.55
C GLU A 200 30.26 -8.12 -19.97
N ARG A 201 29.68 -9.10 -20.67
CA ARG A 201 30.00 -9.37 -22.08
C ARG A 201 29.69 -8.18 -22.98
N LEU A 202 28.47 -7.61 -22.89
CA LEU A 202 28.08 -6.46 -23.69
C LEU A 202 28.96 -5.25 -23.40
N THR A 203 29.37 -5.05 -22.14
CA THR A 203 30.28 -3.98 -21.76
C THR A 203 31.67 -4.17 -22.37
N ALA A 204 32.19 -5.41 -22.38
CA ALA A 204 33.45 -5.73 -23.06
C ALA A 204 33.36 -5.51 -24.58
N ASP A 205 32.25 -5.91 -25.21
CA ASP A 205 32.01 -5.70 -26.64
C ASP A 205 31.96 -4.19 -26.99
N ILE A 206 31.30 -3.37 -26.17
CA ILE A 206 31.28 -1.91 -26.31
C ILE A 206 32.70 -1.34 -26.20
N ALA A 207 33.47 -1.74 -25.18
CA ALA A 207 34.83 -1.26 -24.99
C ALA A 207 35.74 -1.62 -26.19
N SER A 208 35.59 -2.83 -26.73
CA SER A 208 36.32 -3.27 -27.93
C SER A 208 35.91 -2.46 -29.18
N ALA A 209 34.60 -2.22 -29.37
CA ALA A 209 34.10 -1.42 -30.48
C ALA A 209 34.59 0.04 -30.39
N ASP A 210 34.63 0.62 -29.18
CA ASP A 210 35.14 1.97 -28.95
C ASP A 210 36.64 2.07 -29.26
N ALA A 211 37.43 1.07 -28.87
CA ALA A 211 38.85 1.00 -29.19
C ALA A 211 39.09 0.91 -30.71
N CYS A 212 38.37 0.03 -31.40
CA CYS A 212 38.42 -0.09 -32.86
C CYS A 212 37.99 1.22 -33.55
N GLY A 213 36.93 1.85 -33.05
CA GLY A 213 36.47 3.15 -33.54
C GLY A 213 37.51 4.26 -33.33
N ALA A 214 38.23 4.26 -32.21
CA ALA A 214 39.30 5.22 -31.95
C ALA A 214 40.49 5.02 -32.91
N GLU A 215 40.89 3.77 -33.15
CA GLU A 215 41.94 3.43 -34.12
C GLU A 215 41.55 3.85 -35.53
N LEU A 216 40.33 3.51 -35.97
CA LEU A 216 39.82 3.91 -37.28
C LEU A 216 39.76 5.43 -37.45
N ARG A 217 39.35 6.17 -36.41
CA ARG A 217 39.37 7.65 -36.42
C ARG A 217 40.80 8.20 -36.56
N SER A 218 41.77 7.60 -35.85
CA SER A 218 43.18 7.97 -35.97
C SER A 218 43.72 7.72 -37.37
N ASP A 219 43.39 6.56 -37.95
CA ASP A 219 43.78 6.19 -39.30
C ASP A 219 43.16 7.09 -40.36
N LEU A 220 41.86 7.39 -40.25
CA LEU A 220 41.19 8.35 -41.12
C LEU A 220 41.84 9.73 -41.03
N SER A 221 42.20 10.20 -39.83
CA SER A 221 42.92 11.46 -39.65
C SER A 221 44.29 11.46 -40.35
N ARG A 222 45.03 10.36 -40.23
CA ARG A 222 46.32 10.18 -40.92
C ARG A 222 46.17 10.16 -42.44
N ARG A 223 45.20 9.39 -42.97
CA ARG A 223 44.92 9.31 -44.41
C ARG A 223 44.43 10.64 -44.96
N ASN A 224 43.59 11.38 -44.24
CA ASN A 224 43.15 12.71 -44.64
C ASN A 224 44.32 13.71 -44.72
N LYS A 225 45.28 13.65 -43.78
CA LYS A 225 46.51 14.46 -43.86
C LYS A 225 47.37 14.07 -45.06
N GLU A 226 47.48 12.78 -45.36
CA GLU A 226 48.20 12.28 -46.54
C GLU A 226 47.54 12.73 -47.84
N VAL A 227 46.23 12.60 -47.96
CA VAL A 227 45.44 13.10 -49.11
C VAL A 227 45.64 14.60 -49.28
N ALA A 228 45.53 15.40 -48.21
CA ALA A 228 45.75 16.84 -48.29
C ALA A 228 47.19 17.19 -48.73
N ARG A 229 48.20 16.42 -48.31
CA ARG A 229 49.57 16.58 -48.79
C ARG A 229 49.69 16.24 -50.28
N LEU A 230 49.14 15.10 -50.70
CA LEU A 230 49.17 14.67 -52.10
C LEU A 230 48.42 15.63 -53.02
N GLN A 231 47.32 16.23 -52.56
CA GLN A 231 46.60 17.28 -53.29
C GLN A 231 47.49 18.50 -53.52
N ARG A 232 48.22 18.98 -52.50
CA ARG A 232 49.19 20.08 -52.66
C ARG A 232 50.34 19.73 -53.60
N ASP A 233 50.86 18.50 -53.49
CA ASP A 233 51.92 18.02 -54.37
C ASP A 233 51.43 17.93 -55.82
N ARG A 234 50.20 17.44 -56.04
CA ARG A 234 49.53 17.43 -57.34
C ARG A 234 49.36 18.84 -57.89
N GLU A 235 48.83 19.78 -57.12
CA GLU A 235 48.64 21.19 -57.54
C GLU A 235 49.99 21.82 -57.95
N ARG A 236 51.07 21.54 -57.22
CA ARG A 236 52.43 22.01 -57.55
C ARG A 236 52.93 21.42 -58.86
N GLU A 237 52.78 20.12 -59.08
CA GLU A 237 53.21 19.48 -60.32
C GLU A 237 52.34 19.88 -61.52
N GLU A 238 51.03 20.05 -61.33
CA GLU A 238 50.13 20.59 -62.35
C GLU A 238 50.52 22.03 -62.72
N ALA A 239 50.85 22.88 -61.73
CA ALA A 239 51.34 24.23 -61.98
C ALA A 239 52.67 24.24 -62.74
N ARG A 240 53.63 23.39 -62.36
CA ARG A 240 54.90 23.20 -63.09
C ARG A 240 54.66 22.75 -64.52
N ALA A 241 53.79 21.77 -64.73
CA ALA A 241 53.44 21.27 -66.05
C ALA A 241 52.71 22.34 -66.89
N ALA A 242 51.87 23.16 -66.27
CA ALA A 242 51.19 24.29 -66.93
C ALA A 242 52.19 25.38 -67.32
N GLU A 243 53.20 25.68 -66.49
CA GLU A 243 54.26 26.64 -66.81
C GLU A 243 55.13 26.16 -67.98
N VAL A 244 55.54 24.89 -67.98
CA VAL A 244 56.26 24.28 -69.11
C VAL A 244 55.42 24.34 -70.40
N ARG A 245 54.11 24.08 -70.31
CA ARG A 245 53.19 24.22 -71.46
C ARG A 245 53.11 25.67 -71.95
N ARG A 246 52.92 26.65 -71.06
CA ARG A 246 52.94 28.08 -71.40
C ARG A 246 54.25 28.51 -72.03
N GLN A 247 55.40 28.03 -71.52
CA GLN A 247 56.71 28.33 -72.11
C GLN A 247 56.87 27.73 -73.52
N ARG A 248 56.26 26.56 -73.78
CA ARG A 248 56.22 25.99 -75.14
C ARG A 248 55.31 26.80 -76.07
N GLU A 249 54.12 27.17 -75.62
CA GLU A 249 53.14 27.92 -76.42
C GLU A 249 53.56 29.38 -76.67
N ALA A 250 54.26 30.02 -75.73
CA ALA A 250 54.78 31.39 -75.86
C ALA A 250 56.07 31.47 -76.70
N GLY A 251 56.45 30.43 -77.45
CA GLY A 251 57.63 30.45 -78.30
C GLY A 251 58.95 30.46 -77.52
N GLY A 252 59.01 29.70 -76.42
CA GLY A 252 60.22 29.51 -75.62
C GLY A 252 61.43 29.11 -76.48
N ALA A 253 62.64 29.38 -75.99
CA ALA A 253 63.89 29.24 -76.75
C ALA A 253 64.03 27.89 -77.51
N GLY A 254 63.44 26.80 -76.98
CA GLY A 254 63.39 25.50 -77.65
C GLY A 254 62.54 25.44 -78.93
N VAL A 255 61.42 26.17 -79.01
CA VAL A 255 60.57 26.21 -80.22
C VAL A 255 61.27 27.00 -81.33
N ARG A 256 61.82 28.17 -81.01
CA ARG A 256 62.63 28.96 -81.96
C ARG A 256 63.87 28.19 -82.42
N ALA A 257 64.54 27.47 -81.52
CA ALA A 257 65.67 26.62 -81.88
C ALA A 257 65.25 25.45 -82.80
N HIS A 258 64.10 24.83 -82.55
CA HIS A 258 63.58 23.75 -83.40
C HIS A 258 63.12 24.25 -84.78
N GLU A 259 62.47 25.42 -84.85
CA GLU A 259 62.10 26.07 -86.11
C GLU A 259 63.32 26.46 -86.92
N LEU A 260 64.34 27.03 -86.26
CA LEU A 260 65.59 27.40 -86.91
C LEU A 260 66.36 26.16 -87.38
N GLY A 261 66.40 25.09 -86.57
CA GLY A 261 66.97 23.80 -86.96
C GLY A 261 66.25 23.15 -88.14
N ARG A 262 64.91 23.23 -88.17
CA ARG A 262 64.10 22.76 -89.30
C ARG A 262 64.37 23.58 -90.56
N TRP A 263 64.48 24.91 -90.44
CA TRP A 263 64.85 25.77 -91.56
C TRP A 263 66.24 25.43 -92.11
N TYR A 264 67.24 25.26 -91.24
CA TYR A 264 68.57 24.81 -91.63
C TYR A 264 68.57 23.44 -92.30
N ALA A 265 67.74 22.50 -91.83
CA ALA A 265 67.62 21.18 -92.45
C ALA A 265 67.01 21.26 -93.86
N VAL A 266 65.97 22.07 -94.04
CA VAL A 266 65.31 22.28 -95.35
C VAL A 266 66.23 23.01 -96.32
N SER A 267 66.91 24.08 -95.87
CA SER A 267 67.86 24.80 -96.71
C SER A 267 69.06 23.94 -97.09
N LEU A 268 69.59 23.14 -96.16
CA LEU A 268 70.66 22.17 -96.44
C LEU A 268 70.22 21.09 -97.44
N ALA A 269 68.98 20.60 -97.34
CA ALA A 269 68.43 19.65 -98.30
C ALA A 269 68.28 20.26 -99.70
N ALA A 270 67.82 21.51 -99.81
CA ALA A 270 67.75 22.24 -101.07
C ALA A 270 69.14 22.46 -101.68
N TYR A 271 70.14 22.88 -100.89
CA TYR A 271 71.53 23.03 -101.36
C TYR A 271 72.13 21.69 -101.81
N ARG A 272 71.87 20.59 -101.08
CA ARG A 272 72.29 19.24 -101.49
C ARG A 272 71.66 18.83 -102.82
N SER A 273 70.37 19.08 -103.00
CA SER A 273 69.67 18.81 -104.26
C SER A 273 70.22 19.62 -105.44
N LEU A 274 70.52 20.90 -105.23
CA LEU A 274 71.09 21.78 -106.26
C LEU A 274 72.49 21.33 -106.67
N MET A 275 73.31 20.95 -105.69
CA MET A 275 74.68 20.47 -105.90
C MET A 275 74.75 19.00 -106.34
N GLY A 276 73.60 18.34 -106.57
CA GLY A 276 73.54 16.94 -106.96
C GLY A 276 74.20 15.99 -105.96
N ILE A 277 74.29 16.37 -104.68
CA ILE A 277 74.92 15.58 -103.63
C ILE A 277 73.88 14.65 -103.02
N LYS A 278 74.06 13.35 -103.20
CA LYS A 278 73.21 12.29 -102.63
C LYS A 278 73.55 12.02 -101.17
N SER A 279 74.84 11.95 -100.85
CA SER A 279 75.30 11.82 -99.47
C SER A 279 76.66 12.49 -99.28
N ALA A 280 76.87 13.12 -98.13
CA ALA A 280 78.17 13.63 -97.72
C ALA A 280 78.48 13.04 -96.34
N ARG A 281 79.54 12.25 -96.24
CA ARG A 281 79.94 11.54 -95.02
C ARG A 281 81.40 11.80 -94.73
N ALA A 282 81.71 12.11 -93.48
CA ALA A 282 83.09 12.11 -93.01
C ALA A 282 83.53 10.65 -92.82
N VAL A 283 84.47 10.19 -93.64
CA VAL A 283 84.97 8.81 -93.63
C VAL A 283 86.16 8.66 -92.68
N SER A 284 86.89 9.74 -92.46
CA SER A 284 87.99 9.81 -91.51
C SER A 284 88.07 11.20 -90.87
N LYS A 285 88.92 11.36 -89.86
CA LYS A 285 89.14 12.64 -89.17
C LYS A 285 89.50 13.77 -90.15
N ASN A 286 90.11 13.43 -91.29
CA ASN A 286 90.55 14.37 -92.31
C ASN A 286 90.04 14.01 -93.72
N GLY A 287 88.97 13.23 -93.84
CA GLY A 287 88.49 12.69 -95.12
C GLY A 287 87.00 12.89 -95.28
N LEU A 288 86.59 13.62 -96.31
CA LEU A 288 85.19 13.83 -96.66
C LEU A 288 84.86 13.08 -97.95
N GLU A 289 83.87 12.21 -97.91
CA GLU A 289 83.35 11.51 -99.08
C GLU A 289 82.00 12.10 -99.48
N ILE A 290 81.92 12.56 -100.72
CA ILE A 290 80.74 13.16 -101.33
C ILE A 290 80.31 12.24 -102.47
N GLU A 291 79.16 11.61 -102.31
CA GLU A 291 78.51 10.81 -103.33
C GLU A 291 77.54 11.71 -104.11
N TYR A 292 77.77 11.84 -105.42
CA TYR A 292 76.85 12.54 -106.30
C TYR A 292 75.71 11.63 -106.76
N VAL A 293 74.60 12.23 -107.19
CA VAL A 293 73.43 11.50 -107.72
C VAL A 293 73.81 10.65 -108.94
N ASP A 294 74.78 11.09 -109.72
CA ASP A 294 75.22 10.45 -110.97
C ASP A 294 76.16 9.24 -110.70
N GLY A 295 76.30 8.80 -109.44
CA GLY A 295 77.05 7.61 -109.04
C GLY A 295 78.56 7.83 -108.81
N ALA A 296 79.07 9.02 -109.16
CA ALA A 296 80.45 9.40 -108.89
C ALA A 296 80.66 9.74 -107.41
N THR A 297 81.78 9.30 -106.84
CA THR A 297 82.13 9.53 -105.44
C THR A 297 83.45 10.30 -105.34
N LEU A 298 83.37 11.55 -104.88
CA LEU A 298 84.54 12.40 -104.67
C LEU A 298 84.99 12.30 -103.21
N ARG A 299 86.24 11.90 -103.02
CA ARG A 299 86.92 11.87 -101.73
C ARG A 299 87.86 13.05 -101.65
N LEU A 300 87.64 13.91 -100.67
CA LEU A 300 88.50 15.04 -100.35
C LEU A 300 89.36 14.66 -99.15
N TYR A 301 90.67 14.90 -99.28
CA TYR A 301 91.64 14.71 -98.22
C TYR A 301 92.11 16.07 -97.72
N PHE A 302 92.16 16.19 -96.39
CA PHE A 302 92.59 17.39 -95.71
C PHE A 302 93.85 17.12 -94.87
N ASP A 303 94.72 18.10 -94.74
CA ASP A 303 95.85 18.06 -93.82
C ASP A 303 95.36 18.22 -92.36
N ALA A 304 96.18 17.89 -91.37
CA ALA A 304 95.91 18.04 -89.94
C ALA A 304 95.54 19.48 -89.53
N GLY A 305 95.91 20.48 -90.34
CA GLY A 305 95.52 21.88 -90.19
C GLY A 305 94.18 22.26 -90.84
N GLY A 306 93.44 21.31 -91.42
CA GLY A 306 92.15 21.54 -92.08
C GLY A 306 92.24 22.18 -93.47
N ARG A 307 93.43 22.21 -94.08
CA ARG A 307 93.64 22.67 -95.46
C ARG A 307 93.42 21.53 -96.45
N PHE A 308 92.87 21.85 -97.61
CA PHE A 308 92.65 20.88 -98.68
C PHE A 308 94.00 20.41 -99.24
N GLU A 309 94.24 19.09 -99.23
CA GLU A 309 95.51 18.48 -99.62
C GLU A 309 95.40 17.81 -100.99
N ASP A 310 94.38 16.99 -101.19
CA ASP A 310 94.19 16.20 -102.41
C ASP A 310 92.73 15.76 -102.58
N ALA A 311 92.33 15.36 -103.80
CA ALA A 311 91.05 14.70 -104.03
C ALA A 311 91.14 13.55 -105.04
N SER A 312 90.33 12.52 -104.79
CA SER A 312 90.19 11.36 -105.66
C SER A 312 88.73 11.17 -106.05
N LEU A 313 88.46 11.03 -107.34
CA LEU A 313 87.14 10.67 -107.86
C LEU A 313 87.09 9.18 -108.19
N LYS A 314 86.07 8.51 -107.69
CA LYS A 314 85.77 7.11 -108.01
C LYS A 314 84.48 7.04 -108.80
N GLY A 315 84.47 6.26 -109.88
CA GLY A 315 83.28 6.01 -110.70
C GLY A 315 83.20 6.81 -112.01
N HIS A 316 84.20 7.64 -112.34
CA HIS A 316 84.29 8.33 -113.62
C HIS A 316 85.76 8.50 -114.04
N ASP A 317 86.07 8.34 -115.33
CA ASP A 317 87.43 8.38 -115.89
C ASP A 317 87.83 9.81 -116.28
N MET A 318 87.74 10.73 -115.32
CA MET A 318 88.11 12.14 -115.49
C MET A 318 89.44 12.41 -114.79
N ASP A 319 90.39 13.01 -115.51
CA ASP A 319 91.63 13.49 -114.91
C ASP A 319 91.35 14.75 -114.07
N LEU A 320 91.62 14.65 -112.77
CA LEU A 320 91.38 15.70 -111.78
C LEU A 320 92.63 16.51 -111.46
N ALA A 321 93.80 16.18 -112.03
CA ALA A 321 95.08 16.76 -111.62
C ALA A 321 95.08 18.30 -111.68
N GLU A 322 94.55 18.89 -112.76
CA GLU A 322 94.49 20.35 -112.92
C GLU A 322 93.49 21.02 -111.95
N LEU A 323 92.31 20.43 -111.78
CA LEU A 323 91.26 20.95 -110.88
C LEU A 323 91.66 20.86 -109.41
N VAL A 324 92.36 19.78 -109.03
CA VAL A 324 92.88 19.59 -107.67
C VAL A 324 94.01 20.56 -107.39
N GLN A 325 94.90 20.81 -108.36
CA GLN A 325 95.98 21.78 -108.22
C GLN A 325 95.43 23.21 -108.03
N GLU A 326 94.44 23.62 -108.83
CA GLU A 326 93.79 24.94 -108.67
C GLU A 326 93.07 25.07 -107.31
N ALA A 327 92.38 24.01 -106.87
CA ALA A 327 91.69 23.97 -105.59
C ALA A 327 92.67 23.98 -104.40
N ARG A 328 93.86 23.38 -104.55
CA ARG A 328 94.92 23.37 -103.54
C ARG A 328 95.59 24.74 -103.40
N GLU A 329 95.84 25.44 -104.50
CA GLU A 329 96.41 26.79 -104.48
C GLU A 329 95.50 27.81 -103.78
N ARG A 330 94.18 27.68 -103.98
CA ARG A 330 93.17 28.59 -103.40
C ARG A 330 92.58 28.11 -102.08
N ASN A 331 92.88 26.86 -101.68
CA ASN A 331 92.28 26.18 -100.52
C ASN A 331 90.73 26.23 -100.52
N ASP A 332 90.12 26.03 -101.69
CA ASP A 332 88.67 26.09 -101.89
C ASP A 332 88.11 24.74 -102.38
N PRO A 333 87.80 23.81 -101.45
CA PRO A 333 87.26 22.51 -101.81
C PRO A 333 85.80 22.60 -102.32
N ALA A 334 85.07 23.68 -102.03
CA ALA A 334 83.69 23.84 -102.50
C ALA A 334 83.65 24.13 -104.01
N ARG A 335 84.62 24.90 -104.51
CA ARG A 335 84.80 25.12 -105.94
C ARG A 335 85.23 23.85 -106.67
N LEU A 336 86.01 22.98 -106.05
CA LEU A 336 86.32 21.66 -106.61
C LEU A 336 85.06 20.80 -106.74
N VAL A 337 84.20 20.77 -105.73
CA VAL A 337 82.92 20.04 -105.76
C VAL A 337 82.01 20.54 -106.88
N SER A 338 81.87 21.86 -107.05
CA SER A 338 81.05 22.42 -108.13
C SER A 338 81.68 22.23 -109.51
N ALA A 339 83.01 22.33 -109.64
CA ALA A 339 83.71 22.05 -110.89
C ALA A 339 83.54 20.59 -111.30
N VAL A 340 83.70 19.64 -110.38
CA VAL A 340 83.49 18.20 -110.63
C VAL A 340 82.04 17.95 -111.05
N LEU A 341 81.05 18.58 -110.41
CA LEU A 341 79.66 18.48 -110.81
C LEU A 341 79.40 19.02 -112.23
N ALA A 342 79.98 20.16 -112.59
CA ALA A 342 79.83 20.75 -113.93
C ALA A 342 80.41 19.85 -115.04
N HIS A 343 81.43 19.05 -114.73
CA HIS A 343 81.98 18.07 -115.67
C HIS A 343 81.19 16.76 -115.69
N LEU A 344 80.59 16.36 -114.57
CA LEU A 344 79.71 15.18 -114.50
C LEU A 344 78.35 15.43 -115.17
N ARG A 345 77.94 16.69 -115.33
CA ARG A 345 76.74 17.13 -116.06
C ARG A 345 77.09 18.09 -117.20
N PRO A 346 77.54 17.59 -118.36
CA PRO A 346 77.55 18.42 -119.56
C PRO A 346 76.10 18.80 -119.90
N LEU A 347 75.84 20.10 -120.07
CA LEU A 347 74.54 20.65 -120.49
C LEU A 347 74.05 20.07 -121.82
#